data_AF-A0A1P8UHW9-F1
#
_entry.id   AF-A0A1P8UHW9-F1
#
_cell.length_a   1.000
_cell.length_b   1.000
_cell.length_c   1.000
_cell.angle_alpha   90.00
_cell.angle_beta   90.00
_cell.angle_gamma   90.00
#
_symmetry.space_group_name_H-M   'P 1'
#
loop_
_entity.id
_entity.type
_entity.pdbx_description
1 polymer ?
#
loop_
_entity_poly.entity_id
_entity_poly.type
_entity_poly.pdbx_seq_one_letter_code
_entity_poly.pdbx_strand_id
1 'polypeptide(L)'
;MSKALSQVAFTQQVERLFDEHGAATFAAPRGHLPQVTLFVEDDTVIAESAQSPRHRYGVFCELDAPLTDAALDAHVRQWLHSGTAYELFISMNVCRYNC
;
A
#
# COMPACT_ATOMS: atom_id res chain seq x y z
N MET A 1 12.62 20.81 2.69
CA MET A 1 12.30 19.58 3.44
C MET A 1 10.90 19.17 3.04
N SER A 2 10.74 18.07 2.30
CA SER A 2 9.43 17.48 2.05
C SER A 2 8.89 16.95 3.38
N LYS A 3 7.74 17.48 3.81
CA LYS A 3 7.06 17.02 5.01
C LYS A 3 6.53 15.63 4.72
N ALA A 4 6.80 14.64 5.57
CA ALA A 4 6.22 13.32 5.36
C ALA A 4 4.68 13.42 5.29
N LEU A 5 4.08 12.79 4.29
CA LEU A 5 2.64 12.67 4.12
C LEU A 5 2.01 12.18 5.44
N SER A 6 0.97 12.85 5.94
CA SER A 6 0.33 12.44 7.20
C SER A 6 -0.42 11.12 7.03
N GLN A 7 -0.58 10.36 8.11
CA GLN A 7 -1.37 9.12 8.09
C GLN A 7 -2.78 9.32 7.53
N VAL A 8 -3.48 10.38 7.97
CA VAL A 8 -4.84 10.68 7.50
C VAL A 8 -4.86 10.94 5.99
N ALA A 9 -3.92 11.73 5.48
CA ALA A 9 -3.84 12.04 4.06
C ALA A 9 -3.43 10.82 3.23
N PHE A 10 -2.54 9.97 3.76
CA PHE A 10 -2.18 8.69 3.15
C PHE A 10 -3.40 7.77 3.06
N THR A 11 -4.09 7.52 4.18
CA THR A 11 -5.28 6.67 4.23
C THR A 11 -6.35 7.12 3.24
N GLN A 12 -6.68 8.41 3.21
CA GLN A 12 -7.69 8.94 2.28
C GLN A 12 -7.31 8.76 0.80
N GLN A 13 -6.03 8.86 0.46
CA GLN A 13 -5.58 8.66 -0.91
C GLN A 13 -5.58 7.18 -1.29
N VAL A 14 -5.17 6.29 -0.37
CA VAL A 14 -5.22 4.84 -0.60
C VAL A 14 -6.66 4.35 -0.75
N GLU A 15 -7.62 4.88 0.02
CA GLU A 15 -9.03 4.53 -0.14
C GLU A 15 -9.55 4.82 -1.55
N ARG A 16 -9.17 5.96 -2.14
CA ARG A 16 -9.53 6.27 -3.54
C ARG A 16 -8.94 5.26 -4.50
N LEU A 17 -7.67 4.88 -4.31
CA LEU A 17 -7.03 3.85 -5.11
C LEU A 17 -7.70 2.47 -4.94
N PHE A 18 -8.18 2.15 -3.75
CA PHE A 18 -8.96 0.93 -3.50
C PHE A 18 -10.30 0.96 -4.22
N ASP A 19 -10.96 2.11 -4.30
CA ASP A 19 -12.22 2.24 -5.02
C ASP A 19 -12.01 2.25 -6.55
N GLU A 20 -10.86 2.72 -7.04
CA GLU A 20 -10.49 2.73 -8.46
C GLU A 20 -10.03 1.36 -8.98
N HIS A 21 -9.20 0.64 -8.22
CA HIS A 21 -8.57 -0.61 -8.64
C HIS A 21 -9.16 -1.86 -7.97
N GLY A 22 -9.93 -1.70 -6.90
CA GLY A 22 -10.37 -2.78 -6.01
C GLY A 22 -9.30 -3.10 -4.95
N ALA A 23 -9.68 -3.09 -3.66
CA ALA A 23 -8.72 -3.25 -2.56
C ALA A 23 -7.94 -4.58 -2.65
N ALA A 24 -8.61 -5.66 -3.08
CA ALA A 24 -8.00 -6.99 -3.26
C ALA A 24 -6.78 -6.99 -4.20
N THR A 25 -6.67 -6.03 -5.12
CA THR A 25 -5.54 -5.94 -6.07
C THR A 25 -4.23 -5.50 -5.42
N PHE A 26 -4.29 -4.94 -4.21
CA PHE A 26 -3.16 -4.52 -3.37
C PHE A 26 -2.75 -5.58 -2.35
N ALA A 27 -3.17 -6.83 -2.53
CA ALA A 27 -2.84 -7.91 -1.62
C ALA A 27 -2.23 -9.11 -2.36
N ALA A 28 -1.31 -9.79 -1.68
CA ALA A 28 -0.71 -11.01 -2.19
C ALA A 28 -0.30 -11.94 -1.04
N PRO A 29 -0.30 -13.27 -1.26
CA PRO A 29 0.32 -14.20 -0.34
C PRO A 29 1.80 -13.88 -0.12
N ARG A 30 2.31 -14.22 1.05
CA ARG A 30 3.73 -14.07 1.37
C ARG A 30 4.64 -14.64 0.27
N GLY A 31 5.64 -13.84 -0.11
CA GLY A 31 6.60 -14.19 -1.19
C GLY A 31 6.08 -13.99 -2.61
N HIS A 32 4.85 -13.49 -2.79
CA HIS A 32 4.29 -13.12 -4.09
C HIS A 32 4.12 -11.60 -4.19
N LEU A 33 3.95 -11.11 -5.43
CA LEU A 33 3.64 -9.71 -5.68
C LEU A 33 2.15 -9.55 -6.03
N PRO A 34 1.51 -8.48 -5.54
CA PRO A 34 0.14 -8.15 -5.91
C PRO A 34 0.09 -7.62 -7.35
N GLN A 35 -1.12 -7.39 -7.86
CA GLN A 35 -1.31 -6.76 -9.17
C GLN A 35 -0.82 -5.32 -9.15
N VAL A 36 -1.06 -4.62 -8.04
CA VAL A 36 -0.64 -3.24 -7.82
C VAL A 36 -0.02 -3.05 -6.44
N THR A 37 0.95 -2.15 -6.34
CA THR A 37 1.60 -1.74 -5.09
C THR A 37 1.53 -0.23 -4.92
N LEU A 38 1.60 0.24 -3.68
CA LEU A 38 1.50 1.66 -3.33
C LEU A 38 2.88 2.32 -3.26
N PHE A 39 3.00 3.51 -3.83
CA PHE A 39 4.14 4.41 -3.69
C PHE A 39 3.67 5.80 -3.28
N VAL A 40 4.61 6.63 -2.79
CA VAL A 40 4.39 8.05 -2.56
C VAL A 40 5.39 8.86 -3.38
N GLU A 41 4.88 9.78 -4.18
CA GLU A 41 5.64 10.76 -4.95
C GLU A 41 5.10 12.15 -4.63
N ASP A 42 5.96 13.06 -4.15
CA ASP A 42 5.59 14.46 -3.88
C ASP A 42 4.24 14.61 -3.15
N ASP A 43 4.09 13.88 -2.03
CA ASP A 43 2.89 13.82 -1.17
C ASP A 43 1.63 13.19 -1.80
N THR A 44 1.78 12.58 -2.98
CA THR A 44 0.71 11.86 -3.68
C THR A 44 0.93 10.36 -3.59
N VAL A 45 -0.08 9.61 -3.13
CA VAL A 45 -0.07 8.15 -3.17
C VAL A 45 -0.49 7.69 -4.57
N ILE A 46 0.29 6.79 -5.15
CA ILE A 46 0.05 6.23 -6.48
C ILE A 46 0.07 4.71 -6.43
N ALA A 47 -0.68 4.08 -7.33
CA ALA A 47 -0.67 2.64 -7.56
C ALA A 47 0.19 2.32 -8.79
N GLU A 48 1.09 1.37 -8.65
CA GLU A 48 1.98 0.91 -9.71
C GLU A 48 1.82 -0.58 -9.93
N SER A 49 1.90 -1.02 -11.18
CA SER A 49 1.77 -2.43 -11.56
C SER A 49 3.11 -3.01 -12.00
N ALA A 50 3.12 -4.30 -12.37
CA ALA A 50 4.30 -4.99 -12.89
C ALA A 50 4.97 -4.33 -14.12
N GLN A 51 4.32 -3.38 -14.78
CA GLN A 51 4.93 -2.58 -15.84
C GLN A 51 6.00 -1.61 -15.30
N SER A 52 5.93 -1.29 -14.02
CA SER A 52 6.83 -0.37 -13.34
C SER A 52 8.02 -1.12 -12.72
N PRO A 53 9.27 -0.73 -13.01
CA PRO A 53 10.46 -1.43 -12.46
C PRO A 53 10.54 -1.34 -10.93
N ARG A 54 9.81 -0.38 -10.34
CA ARG A 54 9.73 -0.21 -8.89
C ARG A 54 8.69 -1.09 -8.21
N HIS A 55 7.73 -1.68 -8.93
CA HIS A 55 6.59 -2.45 -8.38
C HIS A 55 6.95 -3.38 -7.22
N ARG A 56 8.06 -4.12 -7.36
CA ARG A 56 8.55 -5.05 -6.32
C ARG A 56 8.96 -4.40 -4.98
N TYR A 57 9.02 -3.08 -4.93
CA TYR A 57 9.44 -2.27 -3.78
C TYR A 57 8.31 -1.38 -3.26
N GLY A 58 7.07 -1.61 -3.66
CA GLY A 58 5.94 -0.82 -3.17
C GLY A 58 5.31 -1.45 -1.92
N VAL A 59 4.48 -0.67 -1.25
CA VAL A 59 3.73 -1.13 -0.07
C VAL A 59 2.50 -1.92 -0.53
N PHE A 60 2.25 -3.06 0.07
CA PHE A 60 1.06 -3.87 -0.17
C PHE A 60 0.70 -4.72 1.05
N CYS A 61 -0.51 -5.29 1.05
CA CYS A 61 -0.99 -6.16 2.10
C CYS A 61 -0.50 -7.59 1.87
N GLU A 62 0.44 -8.05 2.70
CA GLU A 62 0.90 -9.45 2.66
C GLU A 62 -0.09 -10.35 3.43
N LEU A 63 -0.48 -11.47 2.81
CA LEU A 63 -1.42 -12.42 3.38
C LEU A 63 -0.69 -13.69 3.86
N ASP A 64 -0.95 -14.09 5.11
CA ASP A 64 -0.45 -15.35 5.67
C ASP A 64 -1.23 -16.57 5.15
N ALA A 65 -2.49 -16.38 4.77
CA ALA A 65 -3.38 -17.42 4.28
C ALA A 65 -4.28 -16.88 3.15
N PRO A 66 -4.69 -17.73 2.20
CA PRO A 66 -5.64 -17.34 1.17
C PRO A 66 -7.00 -17.00 1.80
N LEU A 67 -7.57 -15.87 1.37
CA LEU A 67 -8.89 -15.39 1.76
C LEU A 67 -9.83 -15.45 0.57
N THR A 68 -11.14 -15.55 0.83
CA THR A 68 -12.17 -15.35 -0.20
C THR A 68 -12.27 -13.88 -0.58
N ASP A 69 -12.73 -13.54 -1.78
CA ASP A 69 -12.76 -12.17 -2.29
C ASP A 69 -13.42 -11.15 -1.32
N ALA A 70 -14.55 -11.52 -0.70
CA ALA A 70 -15.24 -10.67 0.26
C ALA A 70 -14.46 -10.50 1.58
N ALA A 71 -13.82 -11.58 2.06
CA ALA A 71 -12.98 -11.51 3.26
C ALA A 71 -11.67 -10.76 2.98
N LEU A 72 -11.17 -10.84 1.75
CA LEU A 72 -9.96 -10.18 1.30
C LEU A 72 -10.16 -8.67 1.25
N ASP A 73 -11.23 -8.18 0.62
CA ASP A 73 -11.49 -6.72 0.56
C ASP A 73 -11.57 -6.11 1.98
N ALA A 74 -12.34 -6.74 2.87
CA ALA A 74 -12.46 -6.31 4.26
C ALA A 74 -11.11 -6.35 5.00
N HIS A 75 -10.30 -7.39 4.77
CA HIS A 75 -8.98 -7.52 5.38
C HIS A 75 -8.03 -6.41 4.92
N VAL A 76 -7.96 -6.13 3.62
CA VAL A 76 -7.09 -5.08 3.06
C VAL A 76 -7.52 -3.70 3.56
N ARG A 77 -8.83 -3.43 3.62
CA ARG A 77 -9.34 -2.19 4.20
C ARG A 77 -8.99 -2.08 5.68
N GLN A 78 -9.09 -3.17 6.45
CA GLN A 78 -8.69 -3.17 7.86
C GLN A 78 -7.17 -2.95 8.03
N TRP A 79 -6.34 -3.55 7.17
CA TRP A 79 -4.90 -3.33 7.14
C TRP A 79 -4.56 -1.85 6.91
N LEU A 80 -5.29 -1.16 6.03
CA LEU A 80 -5.15 0.29 5.83
C LEU A 80 -5.55 1.09 7.09
N HIS A 81 -6.73 0.81 7.64
CA HIS A 81 -7.32 1.57 8.74
C HIS A 81 -6.63 1.35 10.09
N SER A 82 -6.04 0.18 10.30
CA SER A 82 -5.22 -0.11 11.48
C SER A 82 -3.93 0.72 11.55
N GLY A 83 -3.52 1.35 10.44
CA GLY A 83 -2.28 2.11 10.33
C GLY A 83 -1.08 1.28 9.88
N THR A 84 -1.20 -0.06 9.79
CA THR A 84 -0.11 -0.94 9.36
C THR A 84 0.42 -0.58 7.96
N ALA A 85 -0.46 -0.22 7.03
CA ALA A 85 -0.05 0.26 5.71
C ALA A 85 0.84 1.51 5.78
N TYR A 86 0.49 2.46 6.66
CA TYR A 86 1.23 3.70 6.86
C TYR A 86 2.57 3.44 7.57
N GLU A 87 2.60 2.55 8.57
CA GLU A 87 3.84 2.13 9.23
C GLU A 87 4.82 1.48 8.25
N LEU A 88 4.33 0.60 7.36
CA LEU A 88 5.15 0.03 6.28
C LEU A 88 5.70 1.15 5.38
N PHE A 89 4.84 2.06 4.91
CA PHE A 89 5.24 3.21 4.11
C PHE A 89 6.35 4.02 4.77
N ILE A 90 6.18 4.38 6.05
CA ILE A 90 7.19 5.12 6.81
C ILE A 90 8.48 4.31 6.92
N SER A 91 8.40 3.03 7.29
CA SER A 91 9.59 2.17 7.45
C SER A 91 10.44 2.08 6.17
N MET A 92 9.80 1.99 5.02
CA MET A 92 10.47 1.91 3.71
C MET A 92 11.11 3.24 3.31
N ASN A 93 10.56 4.36 3.78
CA ASN A 93 11.04 5.71 3.45
C ASN A 93 11.92 6.33 4.55
N VAL A 94 11.98 5.80 5.77
CA VAL A 94 12.85 6.29 6.85
C VAL A 94 14.34 6.14 6.48
N CYS A 95 14.71 5.15 5.66
CA CYS A 95 16.06 5.09 5.05
C CYS A 95 16.37 6.29 4.12
N ARG A 96 15.37 7.06 3.70
CA ARG A 96 15.51 8.24 2.83
C ARG A 96 15.53 9.56 3.62
N TYR A 97 14.97 9.60 4.82
CA TYR A 97 14.84 10.82 5.64
C TYR A 97 15.88 10.94 6.77
N ASN A 98 16.69 9.91 7.01
CA ASN A 98 17.66 9.87 8.12
C ASN A 98 19.13 9.82 7.67
N CYS A 99 19.42 10.28 6.44
CA CYS A 99 20.76 10.38 5.85
C CYS A 99 21.17 11.84 5.67
#